data_AF-A0AAE2YG58-F1
#
_entry.id   AF-A0AAE2YG58-F1
#
_cell.length_a   1.000
_cell.length_b   1.000
_cell.length_c   1.000
_cell.angle_alpha   90.00
_cell.angle_beta   90.00
_cell.angle_gamma   90.00
#
_symmetry.space_group_name_H-M   'P 1'
#
loop_
_entity.id
_entity.type
_entity.pdbx_description
1 polymer ?
#
loop_
_entity_poly.entity_id
_entity_poly.type
_entity_poly.pdbx_seq_one_letter_code
_entity_poly.pdbx_strand_id
1 'polypeptide(L)'
;MYFLSELEHKYLIHRLHPLAREVGVSSELRGWSWHKEPLKPFHDSVKLPMYAVCSKYCPTGRDVYLGFVEGARREPSFRVALGKLIHGAVSDCLQSFITRKGLSFHEWCSKVRWDEIPAERGKVLPFARMVWDYVSSLCEARRLDIAARQPYASEYDVVASAAPFLVEHKI
;
A
#
# COMPACT_ATOMS: atom_id res chain seq x y z
N MET A 1 -32.16 6.89 39.45
CA MET A 1 -31.26 5.79 39.07
C MET A 1 -31.99 4.50 39.42
N TYR A 2 -32.31 3.67 38.45
CA TYR A 2 -33.04 2.43 38.67
C TYR A 2 -32.04 1.30 38.90
N PHE A 3 -32.21 0.57 40.00
CA PHE A 3 -31.40 -0.60 40.36
C PHE A 3 -32.27 -1.85 40.24
N LEU A 4 -31.69 -2.93 39.72
CA LEU A 4 -32.38 -4.20 39.62
C LEU A 4 -32.65 -4.77 41.02
N SER A 5 -33.86 -5.26 41.24
CA SER A 5 -34.19 -6.07 42.42
C SER A 5 -33.46 -7.43 42.38
N GLU A 6 -33.35 -8.10 43.53
CA GLU A 6 -32.79 -9.45 43.63
C GLU A 6 -33.45 -10.45 42.66
N LEU A 7 -34.77 -10.30 42.44
CA LEU A 7 -35.52 -11.15 41.52
C LEU A 7 -35.12 -10.88 40.06
N GLU A 8 -35.04 -9.61 39.67
CA GLU A 8 -34.65 -9.19 38.32
C GLU A 8 -33.19 -9.54 38.02
N HIS A 9 -32.31 -9.42 39.02
CA HIS A 9 -30.92 -9.83 38.90
C HIS A 9 -30.81 -11.35 38.66
N LYS A 10 -31.52 -12.17 39.44
CA LYS A 10 -31.56 -13.63 39.21
C LYS A 10 -32.17 -13.98 37.86
N TYR A 11 -33.22 -13.28 37.43
CA TYR A 11 -33.85 -13.48 36.13
C TYR A 11 -32.89 -13.16 34.97
N LEU A 12 -32.16 -12.04 35.08
CA LEU A 12 -31.16 -11.63 34.11
C LEU A 12 -30.04 -12.66 33.99
N ILE A 13 -29.46 -13.06 35.12
CA ILE A 13 -28.28 -13.96 35.17
C ILE A 13 -28.63 -15.39 34.79
N HIS A 14 -29.74 -15.95 35.30
CA HIS A 14 -30.04 -17.37 35.15
C HIS A 14 -30.97 -17.69 33.97
N ARG A 15 -31.66 -16.70 33.39
CA ARG A 15 -32.56 -16.93 32.26
C ARG A 15 -32.19 -16.12 31.03
N LEU A 16 -32.13 -14.80 31.13
CA LEU A 16 -31.94 -13.94 29.96
C LEU A 16 -30.54 -14.08 29.36
N HIS A 17 -29.49 -14.12 30.18
CA HIS A 17 -28.12 -14.27 29.69
C HIS A 17 -27.87 -15.61 28.99
N PRO A 18 -28.24 -16.77 29.58
CA PRO A 18 -28.13 -18.07 28.90
C PRO A 18 -28.94 -18.09 27.59
N LEU A 19 -30.19 -17.62 27.63
CA LEU A 19 -31.07 -17.59 26.46
C LEU A 19 -30.51 -16.71 25.34
N ALA A 20 -29.97 -15.52 25.67
CA ALA A 20 -29.35 -14.64 24.69
C ALA A 20 -28.10 -15.27 24.04
N ARG A 21 -27.38 -16.13 24.76
CA ARG A 21 -26.23 -16.88 24.22
C ARG A 21 -26.66 -18.03 23.31
N GLU A 22 -27.77 -18.71 23.65
CA GLU A 22 -28.35 -19.77 22.82
C GLU A 22 -28.94 -19.23 21.52
N VAL A 23 -29.74 -18.16 21.60
CA VAL A 23 -30.38 -17.51 20.43
C VAL A 23 -29.34 -16.77 19.59
N GLY A 24 -28.33 -16.19 20.23
CA GLY A 24 -27.32 -15.36 19.58
C GLY A 24 -27.89 -14.04 19.05
N VAL A 25 -27.03 -13.26 18.39
CA VAL A 25 -27.46 -12.02 17.71
C VAL A 25 -27.99 -12.39 16.32
N SER A 26 -29.13 -11.80 15.90
CA SER A 26 -29.61 -11.94 14.52
C SER A 26 -28.52 -11.55 13.52
N SER A 27 -28.39 -12.26 12.40
CA SER A 27 -27.39 -11.95 11.36
C SER A 27 -27.54 -10.53 10.83
N GLU A 28 -28.75 -9.98 10.83
CA GLU A 28 -29.04 -8.60 10.41
C GLU A 28 -28.47 -7.54 11.36
N LEU A 29 -28.26 -7.91 12.64
CA LEU A 29 -27.69 -7.04 13.67
C LEU A 29 -26.18 -7.28 13.87
N ARG A 30 -25.59 -8.24 13.14
CA ARG A 30 -24.15 -8.54 13.20
C ARG A 30 -23.41 -7.67 12.18
N GLY A 31 -22.96 -6.50 12.62
CA GLY A 31 -22.05 -5.65 11.84
C GLY A 31 -22.68 -5.02 10.60
N TRP A 32 -21.82 -4.51 9.71
CA TRP A 32 -22.26 -3.81 8.50
C TRP A 32 -22.53 -4.82 7.38
N SER A 33 -23.79 -4.87 6.91
CA SER A 33 -24.19 -5.72 5.79
C SER A 33 -23.86 -5.07 4.44
N TRP A 34 -22.57 -4.98 4.11
CA TRP A 34 -22.07 -4.37 2.85
C TRP A 34 -22.60 -5.02 1.55
N HIS A 35 -23.27 -6.16 1.65
CA HIS A 35 -23.85 -6.89 0.53
C HIS A 35 -25.37 -6.64 0.36
N LYS A 36 -26.01 -5.93 1.30
CA LYS A 36 -27.44 -5.61 1.27
C LYS A 36 -27.67 -4.10 1.27
N GLU A 37 -28.76 -3.67 0.69
CA GLU A 37 -29.23 -2.28 0.78
C GLU A 37 -29.44 -1.89 2.25
N PRO A 38 -29.15 -0.64 2.65
CA PRO A 38 -28.69 0.50 1.85
C PRO A 38 -27.15 0.61 1.71
N LEU A 39 -26.39 -0.33 2.26
CA LEU A 39 -24.92 -0.23 2.33
C LEU A 39 -24.21 -0.84 1.12
N LYS A 40 -24.92 -1.68 0.37
CA LYS A 40 -24.44 -2.26 -0.88
C LYS A 40 -23.97 -1.16 -1.85
N PRO A 41 -22.73 -1.23 -2.37
CA PRO A 41 -22.28 -0.29 -3.40
C PRO A 41 -23.20 -0.30 -4.62
N PHE A 42 -23.52 0.88 -5.17
CA PHE A 42 -24.37 0.98 -6.36
C PHE A 42 -23.75 0.36 -7.63
N HIS A 43 -22.43 0.18 -7.64
CA HIS A 43 -21.68 -0.34 -8.79
C HIS A 43 -20.90 -1.60 -8.41
N ASP A 44 -21.60 -2.75 -8.34
CA ASP A 44 -21.03 -4.04 -7.92
C ASP A 44 -19.82 -4.51 -8.76
N SER A 45 -19.77 -4.12 -10.04
CA SER A 45 -18.69 -4.49 -10.95
C SER A 45 -17.45 -3.60 -10.84
N VAL A 46 -17.54 -2.47 -10.14
CA VAL A 46 -16.46 -1.47 -10.08
C VAL A 46 -15.58 -1.73 -8.87
N LYS A 47 -14.32 -2.08 -9.14
CA LYS A 47 -13.28 -2.23 -8.11
C LYS A 47 -12.44 -0.96 -8.05
N LEU A 48 -12.45 -0.30 -6.90
CA LEU A 48 -11.64 0.90 -6.67
C LEU A 48 -10.30 0.53 -6.03
N PRO A 49 -9.17 0.96 -6.60
CA PRO A 49 -7.87 0.79 -5.95
C PRO A 49 -7.74 1.77 -4.79
N MET A 50 -6.91 1.41 -3.79
CA MET A 50 -6.74 2.20 -2.56
C MET A 50 -6.38 3.66 -2.84
N TYR A 51 -5.47 3.91 -3.79
CA TYR A 51 -5.05 5.28 -4.12
C TYR A 51 -6.21 6.15 -4.62
N ALA A 52 -7.21 5.58 -5.28
CA ALA A 52 -8.37 6.35 -5.76
C ALA A 52 -9.22 6.87 -4.60
N VAL A 53 -9.31 6.08 -3.51
CA VAL A 53 -10.09 6.44 -2.33
C VAL A 53 -9.30 7.40 -1.42
N CYS A 54 -8.00 7.17 -1.24
CA CYS A 54 -7.20 7.89 -0.25
C CYS A 54 -6.59 9.20 -0.75
N SER A 55 -6.41 9.36 -2.07
CA SER A 55 -5.71 10.52 -2.63
C SER A 55 -6.47 11.84 -2.44
N LYS A 56 -7.80 11.80 -2.38
CA LYS A 56 -8.69 12.98 -2.20
C LYS A 56 -8.37 14.14 -3.16
N TYR A 57 -7.87 13.86 -4.37
CA TYR A 57 -7.54 14.89 -5.36
C TYR A 57 -8.76 15.74 -5.72
N CYS A 58 -9.92 15.10 -5.88
CA CYS A 58 -11.19 15.79 -6.00
C CYS A 58 -11.96 15.69 -4.67
N PRO A 59 -12.28 16.83 -4.02
CA PRO A 59 -13.05 16.82 -2.76
C PRO A 59 -14.42 16.14 -2.88
N THR A 60 -15.01 16.11 -4.07
CA THR A 60 -16.30 15.49 -4.35
C THR A 60 -16.20 14.05 -4.86
N GLY A 61 -14.99 13.51 -5.07
CA GLY A 61 -14.78 12.18 -5.65
C GLY A 61 -15.27 12.03 -7.10
N ARG A 62 -15.56 13.14 -7.79
CA ARG A 62 -16.07 13.12 -9.17
C ARG A 62 -15.08 12.49 -10.14
N ASP A 63 -13.79 12.67 -9.91
CA ASP A 63 -12.72 12.05 -10.69
C ASP A 63 -12.73 10.51 -10.58
N VAL A 64 -13.04 9.96 -9.40
CA VAL A 64 -13.20 8.52 -9.20
C VAL A 64 -14.40 7.99 -9.98
N TYR A 65 -15.56 8.67 -9.87
CA TYR A 65 -16.75 8.28 -10.65
C TYR A 65 -16.47 8.33 -12.16
N LEU A 66 -15.93 9.44 -12.65
CA LEU A 66 -15.63 9.59 -14.08
C LEU A 66 -14.61 8.55 -14.58
N GLY A 67 -13.58 8.24 -13.79
CA GLY A 67 -12.53 7.31 -14.21
C GLY A 67 -12.95 5.85 -14.15
N PHE A 68 -13.70 5.43 -13.13
CA PHE A 68 -14.00 4.03 -12.86
C PHE A 68 -15.41 3.59 -13.23
N VAL A 69 -16.39 4.51 -13.27
CA VAL A 69 -17.78 4.22 -13.67
C VAL A 69 -17.98 4.62 -15.12
N GLU A 70 -17.69 5.88 -15.47
CA GLU A 70 -17.89 6.41 -16.84
C GLU A 70 -16.75 6.04 -17.80
N GLY A 71 -15.62 5.53 -17.29
CA GLY A 71 -14.47 5.11 -18.10
C GLY A 71 -13.71 6.25 -18.79
N ALA A 72 -13.86 7.49 -18.31
CA ALA A 72 -13.19 8.65 -18.88
C ALA A 72 -11.67 8.56 -18.67
N ARG A 73 -10.92 8.47 -19.78
CA ARG A 73 -9.44 8.40 -19.76
C ARG A 73 -8.83 9.80 -19.76
N ARG A 74 -7.71 9.94 -19.05
CA ARG A 74 -6.90 11.16 -19.03
C ARG A 74 -5.49 10.85 -19.51
N GLU A 75 -4.92 11.77 -20.27
CA GLU A 75 -3.51 11.69 -20.64
C GLU A 75 -2.62 11.90 -19.40
N PRO A 76 -1.60 11.05 -19.17
CA PRO A 76 -0.74 11.20 -18.01
C PRO A 76 0.08 12.50 -18.12
N SER A 77 0.15 13.25 -17.02
CA SER A 77 0.98 14.45 -16.97
C SER A 77 2.46 14.11 -16.91
N PHE A 78 3.32 15.09 -17.23
CA PHE A 78 4.77 14.96 -17.06
C PHE A 78 5.18 14.49 -15.65
N ARG A 79 4.48 14.96 -14.60
CA ARG A 79 4.75 14.54 -13.22
C ARG A 79 4.44 13.06 -12.99
N VAL A 80 3.39 12.53 -13.62
CA VAL A 80 3.04 11.11 -13.56
C VAL A 80 4.09 10.28 -14.30
N ALA A 81 4.51 10.71 -15.49
CA ALA A 81 5.56 10.04 -16.26
C ALA A 81 6.89 9.99 -15.49
N LEU A 82 7.31 11.14 -14.92
CA LEU A 82 8.51 11.24 -14.10
C LEU A 82 8.42 10.36 -12.85
N GLY A 83 7.28 10.41 -12.14
CA GLY A 83 7.04 9.56 -10.97
C GLY A 83 7.14 8.07 -11.31
N LYS A 84 6.53 7.64 -12.41
CA LYS A 84 6.60 6.24 -12.88
C LYS A 84 8.05 5.80 -13.11
N LEU A 85 8.87 6.63 -13.77
CA LEU A 85 10.28 6.32 -14.02
C LEU A 85 11.09 6.26 -12.70
N ILE A 86 10.91 7.25 -11.82
CA ILE A 86 11.63 7.32 -10.54
C ILE A 86 11.27 6.12 -9.66
N HIS A 87 9.99 5.75 -9.56
CA HIS A 87 9.58 4.56 -8.80
C HIS A 87 10.22 3.28 -9.34
N GLY A 88 10.31 3.13 -10.66
CA GLY A 88 11.04 2.02 -11.28
C GLY A 88 12.52 2.02 -10.92
N ALA A 89 13.19 3.18 -11.01
CA ALA A 89 14.60 3.32 -10.67
C ALA A 89 14.88 2.93 -9.21
N VAL A 90 14.08 3.44 -8.28
CA VAL A 90 14.20 3.11 -6.84
C VAL A 90 13.93 1.63 -6.61
N SER A 91 12.85 1.08 -7.17
CA SER A 91 12.45 -0.30 -6.95
C SER A 91 13.50 -1.29 -7.45
N ASP A 92 13.98 -1.12 -8.68
CA ASP A 92 14.96 -2.03 -9.29
C ASP A 92 16.36 -1.86 -8.68
N CYS A 93 16.74 -0.63 -8.30
CA CYS A 93 17.97 -0.38 -7.57
C CYS A 93 17.97 -1.12 -6.22
N LEU A 94 16.86 -1.01 -5.47
CA LEU A 94 16.71 -1.71 -4.19
C LEU A 94 16.66 -3.23 -4.36
N GLN A 95 15.93 -3.73 -5.34
CA GLN A 95 15.87 -5.17 -5.62
C GLN A 95 17.25 -5.71 -6.02
N SER A 96 18.01 -4.98 -6.84
CA SER A 96 19.39 -5.32 -7.17
C SER A 96 20.29 -5.35 -5.92
N PHE A 97 20.13 -4.38 -5.02
CA PHE A 97 20.85 -4.34 -3.74
C PHE A 97 20.50 -5.54 -2.85
N ILE A 98 19.21 -5.82 -2.64
CA ILE A 98 18.72 -6.92 -1.79
C ILE A 98 19.18 -8.27 -2.34
N THR A 99 19.07 -8.47 -3.66
CA THR A 99 19.43 -9.73 -4.33
C THR A 99 20.91 -9.87 -4.67
N ARG A 100 21.72 -8.83 -4.38
CA ARG A 100 23.17 -8.76 -4.69
C ARG A 100 23.51 -9.00 -6.17
N LYS A 101 22.61 -8.63 -7.09
CA LYS A 101 22.77 -8.87 -8.54
C LYS A 101 23.59 -7.81 -9.28
N GLY A 102 24.02 -6.74 -8.62
CA GLY A 102 24.98 -5.77 -9.19
C GLY A 102 24.50 -5.10 -10.49
N LEU A 103 23.23 -4.75 -10.57
CA LEU A 103 22.65 -4.07 -11.73
C LEU A 103 23.20 -2.65 -11.86
N SER A 104 23.74 -2.29 -13.02
CA SER A 104 24.15 -0.90 -13.31
C SER A 104 22.98 -0.05 -13.82
N PHE A 105 23.08 1.28 -13.69
CA PHE A 105 22.07 2.19 -14.24
C PHE A 105 21.90 2.04 -15.76
N HIS A 106 22.99 1.79 -16.50
CA HIS A 106 22.91 1.64 -17.95
C HIS A 106 22.15 0.38 -18.36
N GLU A 107 22.41 -0.73 -17.67
CA GLU A 107 21.66 -1.98 -17.88
C GLU A 107 20.20 -1.83 -17.46
N TRP A 108 19.92 -1.16 -16.34
CA TRP A 108 18.56 -0.84 -15.94
C TRP A 108 17.82 -0.03 -17.02
N CYS A 109 18.43 1.06 -17.49
CA CYS A 109 17.89 1.93 -18.53
C CYS A 109 17.52 1.17 -19.82
N SER A 110 18.31 0.15 -20.18
CA SER A 110 18.04 -0.72 -21.34
C SER A 110 16.80 -1.60 -21.20
N LYS A 111 16.38 -1.89 -19.96
CA LYS A 111 15.22 -2.74 -19.64
C LYS A 111 13.95 -1.93 -19.42
N VAL A 112 14.04 -0.60 -19.34
CA VAL A 112 12.89 0.28 -19.15
C VAL A 112 11.96 0.22 -20.38
N ARG A 113 10.68 -0.02 -20.14
CA ARG A 113 9.61 0.05 -21.15
C ARG A 113 9.25 1.50 -21.44
N TRP A 114 10.04 2.11 -22.33
CA TRP A 114 9.94 3.53 -22.67
C TRP A 114 8.63 3.91 -23.38
N ASP A 115 7.97 2.95 -24.03
CA ASP A 115 6.65 3.08 -24.63
C ASP A 115 5.55 3.41 -23.62
N GLU A 116 5.72 2.98 -22.36
CA GLU A 116 4.76 3.26 -21.30
C GLU A 116 5.06 4.53 -20.48
N ILE A 117 6.07 5.31 -20.89
CA ILE A 117 6.49 6.55 -20.22
C ILE A 117 6.17 7.72 -21.15
N PRO A 118 5.06 8.45 -20.90
CA PRO A 118 4.61 9.54 -21.77
C PRO A 118 5.41 10.82 -21.50
N ALA A 119 6.72 10.75 -21.68
CA ALA A 119 7.64 11.88 -21.59
C ALA A 119 8.90 11.63 -22.43
N GLU A 120 9.49 12.70 -22.95
CA GLU A 120 10.76 12.63 -23.67
C GLU A 120 11.89 12.14 -22.74
N ARG A 121 12.66 11.15 -23.19
CA ARG A 121 13.73 10.51 -22.40
C ARG A 121 14.71 11.53 -21.82
N GLY A 122 15.15 12.50 -22.62
CA GLY A 122 16.11 13.52 -22.19
C GLY A 122 15.62 14.40 -21.03
N LYS A 123 14.30 14.54 -20.86
CA LYS A 123 13.70 15.36 -19.79
C LYS A 123 13.56 14.61 -18.47
N VAL A 124 13.49 13.28 -18.49
CA VAL A 124 13.22 12.46 -17.30
C VAL A 124 14.42 11.64 -16.83
N LEU A 125 15.30 11.23 -17.74
CA LEU A 125 16.45 10.37 -17.46
C LEU A 125 17.47 10.99 -16.48
N PRO A 126 17.78 12.30 -16.53
CA PRO A 126 18.69 12.91 -15.55
C PRO A 126 18.20 12.77 -14.11
N PHE A 127 16.88 12.90 -13.88
CA PHE A 127 16.28 12.71 -12.57
C PHE A 127 16.36 11.26 -12.11
N ALA A 128 16.08 10.31 -13.00
CA ALA A 128 16.21 8.88 -12.69
C ALA A 128 17.65 8.52 -12.32
N ARG A 129 18.65 9.06 -13.03
CA ARG A 129 20.07 8.88 -12.70
C ARG A 129 20.41 9.45 -11.32
N MET A 130 20.00 10.69 -11.05
CA MET A 130 20.23 11.33 -9.75
C MET A 130 19.67 10.50 -8.59
N VAL A 131 18.44 9.99 -8.73
CA VAL A 131 17.82 9.14 -7.71
C VAL A 131 18.52 7.80 -7.60
N TRP A 132 18.91 7.18 -8.72
CA TRP A 132 19.64 5.92 -8.72
C TRP A 132 20.96 6.02 -7.96
N ASP A 133 21.74 7.05 -8.27
CA ASP A 133 23.05 7.28 -7.64
C ASP A 133 22.89 7.55 -6.14
N TYR A 134 21.86 8.33 -5.76
CA TYR A 134 21.51 8.57 -4.36
C TYR A 134 21.15 7.27 -3.61
N VAL A 135 20.22 6.47 -4.16
CA VAL A 135 19.75 5.23 -3.51
C VAL A 135 20.88 4.21 -3.43
N SER A 136 21.66 4.05 -4.49
CA SER A 136 22.83 3.14 -4.52
C SER A 136 23.83 3.50 -3.43
N SER A 137 24.17 4.79 -3.33
CA SER A 137 25.12 5.29 -2.34
C SER A 137 24.60 5.12 -0.91
N LEU A 138 23.31 5.40 -0.69
CA LEU A 138 22.66 5.25 0.60
C LEU A 138 22.64 3.78 1.06
N CYS A 139 22.32 2.85 0.16
CA CYS A 139 22.28 1.42 0.48
C CYS A 139 23.67 0.89 0.86
N GLU A 140 24.70 1.22 0.08
CA GLU A 140 26.06 0.77 0.39
C GLU A 140 26.61 1.41 1.68
N ALA A 141 26.35 2.70 1.91
CA ALA A 141 26.74 3.36 3.16
C ALA A 141 26.09 2.69 4.39
N ARG A 142 24.78 2.40 4.32
CA ARG A 142 24.07 1.70 5.42
C ARG A 142 24.55 0.28 5.61
N ARG A 143 24.83 -0.45 4.53
CA ARG A 143 25.38 -1.81 4.60
C ARG A 143 26.71 -1.84 5.34
N LEU A 144 27.61 -0.91 5.03
CA LEU A 144 28.91 -0.80 5.68
C LEU A 144 28.78 -0.44 7.17
N ASP A 145 27.90 0.50 7.52
CA ASP A 145 27.64 0.88 8.93
C ASP A 145 27.09 -0.30 9.75
N ILE A 146 26.13 -1.06 9.19
CA ILE A 146 25.54 -2.21 9.88
C ILE A 146 26.52 -3.37 10.00
N ALA A 147 27.28 -3.67 8.94
CA ALA A 147 28.32 -4.68 8.98
C ALA A 147 29.37 -4.37 10.06
N ALA A 148 29.73 -3.09 10.23
CA ALA A 148 30.67 -2.66 11.26
C ALA A 148 30.09 -2.80 12.69
N ARG A 149 28.79 -2.56 12.87
CA ARG A 149 28.11 -2.69 14.18
C ARG A 149 27.79 -4.13 14.55
N GLN A 150 27.58 -4.99 13.56
CA GLN A 150 27.14 -6.38 13.74
C GLN A 150 28.08 -7.34 12.99
N PRO A 151 29.33 -7.52 13.46
CA PRO A 151 30.34 -8.31 12.76
C PRO A 151 30.01 -9.81 12.62
N TYR A 152 29.05 -10.31 13.41
CA TYR A 152 28.60 -11.70 13.39
C TYR A 152 27.26 -11.91 12.67
N ALA A 153 26.64 -10.84 12.16
CA ALA A 153 25.40 -10.95 11.39
C ALA A 153 25.68 -11.58 10.02
N SER A 154 24.73 -12.36 9.50
CA SER A 154 24.86 -12.90 8.15
C SER A 154 24.77 -11.78 7.10
N GLU A 155 25.32 -11.99 5.91
CA GLU A 155 25.19 -11.05 4.78
C GLU A 155 23.71 -10.70 4.52
N TYR A 156 22.83 -11.68 4.65
CA TYR A 156 21.39 -11.49 4.50
C TYR A 156 20.82 -10.53 5.55
N ASP A 157 21.17 -10.72 6.83
CA ASP A 157 20.69 -9.88 7.93
C ASP A 157 21.22 -8.44 7.81
N VAL A 158 22.48 -8.30 7.39
CA VAL A 158 23.10 -7.00 7.13
C VAL A 158 22.36 -6.26 6.01
N VAL A 159 22.08 -6.94 4.90
CA VAL A 159 21.38 -6.36 3.74
C VAL A 159 19.93 -6.01 4.08
N ALA A 160 19.21 -6.91 4.77
CA ALA A 160 17.84 -6.69 5.22
C ALA A 160 17.74 -5.49 6.16
N SER A 161 18.70 -5.34 7.07
CA SER A 161 18.77 -4.22 8.00
C SER A 161 19.24 -2.92 7.33
N ALA A 162 20.02 -3.01 6.25
CA ALA A 162 20.53 -1.85 5.51
C ALA A 162 19.53 -1.23 4.54
N ALA A 163 18.52 -2.00 4.12
CA ALA A 163 17.47 -1.55 3.21
C ALA A 163 16.87 -0.22 3.72
N PRO A 164 16.95 0.89 2.95
CA PRO A 164 16.72 2.20 3.51
C PRO A 164 15.24 2.53 3.78
N PHE A 165 14.34 1.73 3.22
CA PHE A 165 12.91 1.85 3.36
C PHE A 165 12.40 0.62 4.10
N LEU A 166 11.52 0.82 5.09
CA LEU A 166 10.72 -0.26 5.63
C LEU A 166 9.84 -0.78 4.49
N VAL A 167 10.25 -1.88 3.87
CA VAL A 167 9.34 -2.69 3.07
C VAL A 167 8.51 -3.45 4.08
N GLU A 168 7.47 -2.80 4.61
CA GLU A 168 6.41 -3.51 5.33
C GLU A 168 5.80 -4.52 4.36
N HIS A 169 6.35 -5.73 4.35
CA HIS A 169 5.62 -6.88 3.86
C HIS A 169 4.44 -7.02 4.81
N LYS A 170 3.23 -6.70 4.33
CA LYS A 170 2.02 -7.20 4.96
C LYS A 170 2.13 -8.73 4.94
N ILE A 171 2.40 -9.30 6.12
CA ILE A 171 2.22 -10.72 6.43
C ILE A 171 0.73 -11.03 6.37
#